data_AF-A0A820K1S6-F1
#
_entry.id   AF-A0A820K1S6-F1
#
_cell.length_a   1.000
_cell.length_b   1.000
_cell.length_c   1.000
_cell.angle_alpha   90.00
_cell.angle_beta   90.00
_cell.angle_gamma   90.00
#
_symmetry.space_group_name_H-M   'P 1'
#
loop_
_entity.id
_entity.type
_entity.pdbx_description
1 polymer ?
#
loop_
_entity_poly.entity_id
_entity_poly.type
_entity_poly.pdbx_seq_one_letter_code
_entity_poly.pdbx_strand_id
1 'polypeptide(L)'
;MEMARVTGVPMNYLLQRGQQIEVISQILRKCKEKNLLIPAMKIMDNGDDYTGATVIEPIRGYYDTPITTLDFSSLYPSIMQAHNLCYSTLITDGRIKQTLSEDDYITTPSGNCFVKSTVYCGILPEILTNLLTARKRAKQMMKEETDEFRKKVLDGRQLALKISANSVYGFTGAQVGKLPCLEISQSVTSFGREMIEKTKALVENEYT
;
A
#
# COMPACT_ATOMS: atom_id res chain seq x y z
N MET A 1 -0.10 16.57 -15.37
CA MET A 1 1.19 17.17 -14.93
C MET A 1 1.58 16.75 -13.53
N GLU A 2 0.71 16.92 -12.52
CA GLU A 2 1.05 16.56 -11.13
C GLU A 2 1.42 15.09 -10.94
N MET A 3 0.74 14.15 -11.62
CA MET A 3 1.12 12.74 -11.58
C MET A 3 2.57 12.49 -12.01
N ALA A 4 3.02 13.06 -13.13
CA ALA A 4 4.40 12.92 -13.60
C ALA A 4 5.42 13.47 -12.60
N ARG A 5 5.10 14.58 -11.90
CA ARG A 5 5.95 15.15 -10.85
C ARG A 5 6.06 14.23 -9.64
N VAL A 6 4.96 13.58 -9.27
CA VAL A 6 4.89 12.65 -8.13
C VAL A 6 5.65 11.36 -8.43
N THR A 7 5.41 10.76 -9.59
CA THR A 7 5.92 9.41 -9.93
C THR A 7 7.28 9.44 -10.64
N GLY A 8 7.68 10.62 -11.10
CA GLY A 8 8.97 10.84 -11.76
C GLY A 8 9.07 10.22 -13.14
N VAL A 9 7.95 10.06 -13.85
CA VAL A 9 7.90 9.53 -15.23
C VAL A 9 7.69 10.64 -16.26
N PRO A 10 8.17 10.46 -17.50
CA PRO A 10 7.86 11.36 -18.61
C PRO A 10 6.36 11.53 -18.84
N MET A 11 5.92 12.72 -19.26
CA MET A 11 4.48 13.01 -19.40
C MET A 11 3.79 12.16 -20.47
N ASN A 12 4.50 11.79 -21.54
CA ASN A 12 3.97 10.88 -22.57
C ASN A 12 3.70 9.48 -22.01
N TYR A 13 4.39 9.05 -20.95
CA TYR A 13 4.14 7.74 -20.34
C TYR A 13 2.79 7.70 -19.62
N LEU A 14 2.30 8.83 -19.12
CA LEU A 14 0.97 8.88 -18.48
C LEU A 14 -0.17 8.58 -19.47
N LEU A 15 0.06 8.80 -20.78
CA LEU A 15 -0.93 8.55 -21.83
C LEU A 15 -0.71 7.20 -22.52
N GLN A 16 0.56 6.76 -22.63
CA GLN A 16 0.95 5.60 -23.45
C GLN A 16 1.25 4.34 -22.62
N ARG A 17 1.36 4.44 -21.29
CA ARG A 17 1.74 3.34 -20.40
C ARG A 17 0.77 3.22 -19.23
N GLY A 18 0.70 2.03 -18.65
CA GLY A 18 -0.08 1.78 -17.43
C GLY A 18 0.66 2.16 -16.14
N GLN A 19 -0.04 2.08 -15.00
CA GLN A 19 0.45 2.51 -13.68
C GLN A 19 1.71 1.77 -13.20
N GLN A 20 1.99 0.56 -13.68
CA GLN A 20 3.17 -0.20 -13.26
C GLN A 20 4.49 0.54 -13.53
N ILE A 21 4.57 1.37 -14.59
CA ILE A 21 5.78 2.14 -14.89
C ILE A 21 6.04 3.23 -13.85
N GLU A 22 4.99 3.77 -13.24
CA GLU A 22 5.05 4.81 -12.23
C GLU A 22 5.57 4.26 -10.90
N VAL A 23 5.12 3.07 -10.52
CA VAL A 23 5.58 2.40 -9.30
C VAL A 23 7.03 1.94 -9.46
N ILE A 24 7.37 1.30 -10.59
CA ILE A 24 8.74 0.81 -10.79
C ILE A 24 9.76 1.95 -10.88
N SER A 25 9.38 3.11 -11.43
CA SER A 25 10.20 4.33 -11.41
C SER A 25 10.57 4.74 -9.98
N GLN A 26 9.59 4.74 -9.07
CA GLN A 26 9.81 5.09 -7.67
C GLN A 26 10.66 4.06 -6.94
N ILE A 27 10.42 2.76 -7.17
CA ILE A 27 11.23 1.68 -6.59
C ILE A 27 12.67 1.80 -7.07
N LEU A 28 12.92 1.99 -8.37
CA LEU A 28 14.28 2.13 -8.93
C LEU A 28 15.04 3.31 -8.33
N ARG A 29 14.39 4.46 -8.16
CA ARG A 29 15.00 5.64 -7.50
C ARG A 29 15.43 5.32 -6.07
N LYS A 30 14.57 4.65 -5.30
CA LYS A 30 14.89 4.24 -3.92
C LYS A 30 15.93 3.14 -3.83
N CYS A 31 15.93 2.17 -4.74
CA CYS A 31 16.98 1.16 -4.81
C CYS A 31 18.34 1.79 -5.07
N LYS A 32 18.41 2.81 -5.95
CA LYS A 32 19.65 3.55 -6.21
C LYS A 32 20.18 4.25 -4.95
N GLU A 33 19.31 4.88 -4.16
CA GLU A 33 19.69 5.54 -2.91
C GLU A 33 20.25 4.56 -1.87
N LYS A 34 19.74 3.32 -1.84
CA LYS A 34 20.14 2.27 -0.90
C LYS A 34 21.18 1.29 -1.45
N ASN A 35 21.73 1.55 -2.64
CA ASN A 35 22.66 0.67 -3.34
C ASN A 35 22.15 -0.77 -3.52
N LEU A 36 20.88 -0.92 -3.92
CA LEU A 36 20.21 -2.19 -4.15
C LEU A 36 19.97 -2.43 -5.64
N LEU A 37 19.98 -3.70 -6.03
CA LEU A 37 19.64 -4.15 -7.37
C LEU A 37 18.27 -4.81 -7.39
N ILE A 38 17.49 -4.58 -8.45
CA ILE A 38 16.22 -5.25 -8.66
C ILE A 38 16.47 -6.48 -9.54
N PRO A 39 16.06 -7.69 -9.12
CA PRO A 39 16.24 -8.88 -9.92
C PRO A 39 15.37 -8.84 -11.20
N ALA A 40 15.89 -9.38 -12.29
CA ALA A 40 15.11 -9.62 -13.50
C ALA A 40 14.30 -10.90 -13.35
N MET A 41 13.06 -10.78 -12.87
CA MET A 41 12.17 -11.92 -12.70
C MET A 41 11.51 -12.32 -14.03
N LYS A 42 11.36 -13.63 -14.26
CA LYS A 42 10.56 -14.13 -15.39
C LYS A 42 9.08 -13.92 -15.08
N ILE A 43 8.33 -13.41 -16.04
CA ILE A 43 6.86 -13.31 -15.95
C ILE A 43 6.33 -14.75 -15.95
N MET A 44 5.70 -15.16 -14.85
CA MET A 44 5.02 -16.44 -14.77
C MET A 44 3.56 -16.19 -15.14
N ASP A 45 3.09 -16.86 -16.20
CA ASP A 45 1.75 -16.63 -16.77
C ASP A 45 0.63 -17.28 -15.96
N ASN A 46 0.96 -18.11 -14.96
CA ASN A 46 0.01 -18.92 -14.18
C ASN A 46 0.36 -18.88 -12.69
N GLY A 47 0.05 -17.77 -12.02
CA GLY A 47 0.00 -17.74 -10.56
C GLY A 47 -1.42 -18.04 -10.08
N ASP A 48 -1.58 -18.84 -9.03
CA ASP A 48 -2.89 -19.03 -8.40
C ASP A 48 -3.42 -17.70 -7.84
N ASP A 49 -4.71 -17.44 -8.00
CA ASP A 49 -5.35 -16.28 -7.41
C ASP A 49 -5.28 -16.35 -5.87
N TYR A 50 -5.29 -15.20 -5.21
CA TYR A 50 -5.15 -15.12 -3.76
C TYR A 50 -6.39 -14.50 -3.10
N THR A 51 -6.64 -14.88 -1.85
CA THR A 51 -7.81 -14.38 -1.12
C THR A 51 -7.74 -12.87 -0.91
N GLY A 52 -8.68 -12.15 -1.53
CA GLY A 52 -8.83 -10.70 -1.48
C GLY A 52 -9.47 -10.17 -0.18
N ALA A 53 -10.14 -9.03 -0.28
CA ALA A 53 -10.86 -8.42 0.84
C ALA A 53 -12.11 -9.21 1.25
N THR A 54 -12.56 -9.03 2.49
CA THR A 54 -13.86 -9.52 2.96
C THR A 54 -14.90 -8.42 2.84
N VAL A 55 -16.13 -8.79 2.48
CA VAL A 55 -17.31 -7.94 2.53
C VAL A 55 -18.24 -8.51 3.59
N ILE A 56 -18.64 -7.68 4.56
CA ILE A 56 -19.64 -8.05 5.56
C ILE A 56 -20.99 -8.18 4.86
N GLU A 57 -21.73 -9.25 5.15
CA GLU A 57 -23.05 -9.46 4.55
C GLU A 57 -24.00 -8.32 4.95
N PRO A 58 -24.60 -7.60 3.97
CA PRO A 58 -25.44 -6.46 4.27
C PRO A 58 -26.77 -6.89 4.88
N ILE A 59 -27.16 -6.25 5.98
CA ILE A 59 -28.55 -6.31 6.46
C ILE A 59 -29.37 -5.40 5.55
N ARG A 60 -30.20 -6.01 4.70
CA ARG A 60 -30.98 -5.27 3.71
C ARG A 60 -32.24 -4.71 4.34
N GLY A 61 -32.56 -3.46 4.03
CA GLY A 61 -33.77 -2.83 4.50
C GLY A 61 -33.83 -1.35 4.13
N TYR A 62 -34.97 -0.74 4.42
CA TYR A 62 -35.10 0.70 4.48
C TYR A 62 -34.82 1.14 5.91
N TYR A 63 -33.86 2.06 6.08
CA TYR A 63 -33.47 2.59 7.37
C TYR A 63 -33.96 4.03 7.45
N ASP A 64 -34.88 4.30 8.36
CA ASP A 64 -35.38 5.64 8.70
C ASP A 64 -34.58 6.30 9.82
N THR A 65 -33.58 5.60 10.36
CA THR A 65 -32.66 6.09 11.40
C THR A 65 -31.27 6.42 10.82
N PRO A 66 -30.54 7.36 11.43
CA PRO A 66 -29.18 7.70 10.96
C PRO A 66 -28.20 6.52 11.11
N ILE A 67 -27.45 6.24 10.05
CA ILE A 67 -26.36 5.24 10.06
C ILE A 67 -25.02 5.97 9.94
N THR A 68 -24.16 5.79 10.94
CA THR A 68 -22.80 6.34 10.92
C THR A 68 -21.85 5.42 10.15
N THR A 69 -21.11 5.99 9.19
CA THR A 69 -20.08 5.26 8.45
C THR A 69 -18.71 5.56 9.04
N LEU A 70 -17.94 4.52 9.36
CA LEU A 70 -16.56 4.61 9.83
C LEU A 70 -15.64 3.92 8.81
N ASP A 71 -14.54 4.58 8.44
CA ASP A 71 -13.58 4.07 7.46
C ASP A 71 -12.12 4.24 7.90
N PHE A 72 -11.26 3.34 7.40
CA PHE A 72 -9.82 3.47 7.56
C PHE A 72 -9.24 4.35 6.45
N SER A 73 -8.55 5.43 6.84
CA SER A 73 -7.86 6.27 5.87
C SER A 73 -6.65 5.56 5.26
N SER A 74 -6.70 5.23 3.96
CA SER A 74 -5.60 4.59 3.24
C SER A 74 -5.17 3.24 3.88
N LEU A 75 -6.13 2.33 4.05
CA LEU A 75 -5.97 1.04 4.74
C LEU A 75 -4.69 0.27 4.32
N TYR A 76 -4.57 -0.12 3.04
CA TYR A 76 -3.46 -0.96 2.58
C TYR A 76 -2.08 -0.30 2.69
N PRO A 77 -1.88 0.97 2.24
CA PRO A 77 -0.65 1.69 2.54
C PRO A 77 -0.29 1.69 4.04
N SER A 78 -1.28 1.91 4.91
CA SER A 78 -1.06 1.97 6.35
C SER A 78 -0.61 0.61 6.92
N ILE A 79 -1.23 -0.49 6.46
CA ILE A 79 -0.81 -1.86 6.84
C ILE A 79 0.63 -2.12 6.42
N MET A 80 0.99 -1.81 5.17
CA MET A 80 2.35 -2.02 4.67
C MET A 80 3.39 -1.25 5.47
N GLN A 81 3.09 -0.01 5.87
CA GLN A 81 3.98 0.80 6.71
C GLN A 81 4.07 0.26 8.13
N ALA A 82 2.94 -0.02 8.77
CA ALA A 82 2.87 -0.45 10.18
C ALA A 82 3.62 -1.76 10.41
N HIS A 83 3.56 -2.67 9.43
CA HIS A 83 4.15 -4.01 9.52
C HIS A 83 5.43 -4.16 8.69
N ASN A 84 6.00 -3.06 8.19
CA ASN A 84 7.24 -3.04 7.39
C ASN A 84 7.24 -4.03 6.20
N LEU A 85 6.11 -4.14 5.49
CA LEU A 85 5.94 -5.11 4.40
C LEU A 85 6.63 -4.61 3.13
N CYS A 86 7.65 -5.33 2.68
CA CYS A 86 8.46 -4.96 1.51
C CYS A 86 9.17 -6.18 0.92
N TYR A 87 9.53 -6.11 -0.37
CA TYR A 87 10.40 -7.10 -1.02
C TYR A 87 11.70 -7.33 -0.26
N SER A 88 12.29 -6.26 0.26
CA SER A 88 13.58 -6.28 0.96
C SER A 88 13.49 -6.72 2.43
N THR A 89 12.29 -6.92 2.97
CA THR A 89 12.07 -7.34 4.37
C THR A 89 11.40 -8.70 4.46
N LEU A 90 10.96 -9.28 3.34
CA LEU A 90 10.41 -10.63 3.27
C LEU A 90 11.49 -11.66 3.57
N ILE A 91 11.20 -12.58 4.49
CA ILE A 91 12.09 -13.69 4.83
C ILE A 91 11.65 -14.92 4.03
N THR A 92 12.37 -15.23 2.96
CA THR A 92 12.09 -16.39 2.09
C THR A 92 12.89 -17.65 2.48
N ASP A 93 14.03 -17.49 3.14
CA ASP A 93 14.93 -18.59 3.50
C ASP A 93 14.91 -18.82 5.01
N GLY A 94 14.62 -20.05 5.42
CA GLY A 94 14.63 -20.47 6.82
C GLY A 94 15.99 -20.29 7.51
N ARG A 95 17.10 -20.29 6.75
CA ARG A 95 18.44 -20.01 7.28
C ARG A 95 18.58 -18.57 7.76
N ILE A 96 17.97 -17.61 7.05
CA ILE A 96 17.93 -16.21 7.48
C ILE A 96 17.13 -16.10 8.77
N LYS A 97 16.00 -16.81 8.85
CA LYS A 97 15.17 -16.85 10.06
C LYS A 97 15.94 -17.37 11.28
N GLN A 98 16.84 -18.32 11.11
CA GLN A 98 17.70 -18.84 12.19
C GLN A 98 18.75 -17.86 12.69
N THR A 99 19.15 -16.88 11.86
CA THR A 99 20.11 -15.83 12.27
C THR A 99 19.46 -14.66 13.00
N LEU A 100 18.12 -14.59 12.99
CA LEU A 100 17.34 -13.51 13.59
C LEU A 100 16.75 -13.96 14.92
N SER A 101 16.66 -13.04 15.87
CA SER A 101 15.93 -13.26 17.12
C SER A 101 14.42 -13.26 16.84
N GLU A 102 13.62 -13.87 17.72
CA GLU A 102 12.15 -13.81 17.59
C GLU A 102 11.61 -12.37 17.62
N ASP A 103 12.33 -11.46 18.28
CA ASP A 103 12.00 -10.04 18.33
C ASP A 103 12.35 -9.26 17.06
N ASP A 104 13.08 -9.84 16.11
CA ASP A 104 13.58 -9.15 14.92
C ASP A 104 12.61 -9.22 13.73
N TYR A 105 11.58 -10.06 13.79
CA TYR A 105 10.63 -10.25 12.70
C TYR A 105 9.18 -10.39 13.21
N ILE A 106 8.23 -10.32 12.29
CA ILE A 106 6.82 -10.61 12.53
C ILE A 106 6.37 -11.76 11.63
N THR A 107 5.36 -12.50 12.09
CA THR A 107 4.62 -13.43 11.25
C THR A 107 3.24 -12.85 10.98
N THR A 108 2.88 -12.74 9.71
CA THR A 108 1.59 -12.18 9.28
C THR A 108 0.48 -13.23 9.42
N PRO A 109 -0.81 -12.83 9.42
CA PRO A 109 -1.91 -13.78 9.51
C PRO A 109 -2.00 -14.76 8.33
N SER A 110 -1.29 -14.50 7.22
CA SER A 110 -1.13 -15.43 6.10
C SER A 110 0.08 -16.37 6.24
N GLY A 111 0.83 -16.31 7.35
CA GLY A 111 2.01 -17.15 7.62
C GLY A 111 3.34 -16.61 7.08
N ASN A 112 3.33 -15.52 6.32
CA ASN A 112 4.56 -14.93 5.76
C ASN A 112 5.34 -14.17 6.85
N CYS A 113 6.66 -14.23 6.82
CA CYS A 113 7.54 -13.61 7.80
C CYS A 113 8.23 -12.36 7.23
N PHE A 114 8.25 -11.26 7.99
CA PHE A 114 8.90 -10.00 7.59
C PHE A 114 9.75 -9.44 8.72
N VAL A 115 10.94 -8.95 8.38
CA VAL A 115 11.86 -8.28 9.32
C VAL A 115 11.25 -6.96 9.82
N LYS A 116 11.40 -6.66 11.12
CA LYS A 116 10.94 -5.40 11.71
C LYS A 116 11.79 -4.22 11.26
N SER A 117 11.21 -3.02 11.30
CA SER A 117 11.87 -1.78 10.89
C SER A 117 13.07 -1.40 11.76
N THR A 118 13.17 -1.95 12.98
CA THR A 118 14.32 -1.80 13.88
C THR A 118 15.59 -2.42 13.34
N VAL A 119 15.47 -3.49 12.55
CA VAL A 119 16.61 -4.18 11.92
C VAL A 119 16.86 -3.62 10.53
N TYR A 120 15.81 -3.50 9.71
CA TYR A 120 15.92 -2.96 8.36
C TYR A 120 14.63 -2.27 7.92
N CYS A 121 14.74 -1.00 7.52
CA CYS A 121 13.62 -0.24 7.00
C CYS A 121 13.37 -0.56 5.51
N GLY A 122 12.19 -1.10 5.21
CA GLY A 122 11.80 -1.51 3.87
C GLY A 122 11.64 -0.33 2.89
N ILE A 123 11.90 -0.61 1.61
CA ILE A 123 11.77 0.37 0.52
C ILE A 123 10.32 0.81 0.31
N LEU A 124 9.37 -0.13 0.27
CA LEU A 124 7.95 0.19 0.04
C LEU A 124 7.37 1.07 1.17
N PRO A 125 7.59 0.76 2.48
CA PRO A 125 7.23 1.66 3.57
C PRO A 125 7.75 3.09 3.42
N GLU A 126 9.01 3.27 2.98
CA GLU A 126 9.57 4.61 2.74
C GLU A 126 8.89 5.34 1.58
N ILE A 127 8.62 4.65 0.47
CA ILE A 127 7.90 5.22 -0.68
C ILE A 127 6.51 5.67 -0.23
N LEU A 128 5.77 4.80 0.48
CA LEU A 128 4.44 5.09 1.00
C LEU A 128 4.46 6.26 1.99
N THR A 129 5.46 6.34 2.86
CA THR A 129 5.64 7.45 3.82
C THR A 129 5.79 8.78 3.09
N ASN A 130 6.59 8.82 2.02
CA ASN A 130 6.79 10.02 1.23
C ASN A 130 5.51 10.42 0.49
N LEU A 131 4.82 9.46 -0.13
CA LEU A 131 3.56 9.70 -0.85
C LEU A 131 2.45 10.21 0.08
N LEU A 132 2.25 9.57 1.23
CA LEU A 132 1.21 9.94 2.19
C LEU A 132 1.51 11.28 2.88
N THR A 133 2.79 11.55 3.20
CA THR A 133 3.21 12.84 3.77
C THR A 133 3.01 13.97 2.76
N ALA A 134 3.40 13.76 1.49
CA ALA A 134 3.14 14.70 0.42
C ALA A 134 1.64 14.92 0.21
N ARG A 135 0.82 13.86 0.33
CA ARG A 135 -0.64 13.95 0.21
C ARG A 135 -1.24 14.78 1.34
N LYS A 136 -0.79 14.57 2.58
CA LYS A 136 -1.22 15.36 3.74
C LYS A 136 -0.91 16.84 3.53
N ARG A 137 0.29 17.18 3.05
CA ARG A 137 0.68 18.56 2.70
C ARG A 137 -0.20 19.14 1.59
N ALA A 138 -0.44 18.40 0.51
CA ALA A 138 -1.31 18.85 -0.58
C ALA A 138 -2.75 19.13 -0.10
N LYS A 139 -3.31 18.25 0.75
CA LYS A 139 -4.63 18.47 1.36
C LYS A 139 -4.64 19.68 2.30
N GLN A 140 -3.56 19.94 3.02
CA GLN A 140 -3.47 21.12 3.90
C GLN A 140 -3.44 22.41 3.09
N MET A 141 -2.57 22.48 2.07
CA MET A 141 -2.51 23.63 1.15
C MET A 141 -3.87 23.87 0.48
N MET A 142 -4.58 22.80 0.11
CA MET A 142 -5.91 22.91 -0.52
C MET A 142 -6.97 23.52 0.40
N LYS A 143 -6.87 23.32 1.72
CA LYS A 143 -7.78 23.92 2.71
C LYS A 143 -7.52 25.41 2.92
N GLU A 144 -6.25 25.81 2.83
CA GLU A 144 -5.81 27.19 3.03
C GLU A 144 -5.95 28.06 1.77
N GLU A 145 -5.93 27.43 0.59
CA GLU A 145 -6.07 28.11 -0.69
C GLU A 145 -7.48 28.70 -0.86
N THR A 146 -7.55 29.90 -1.41
CA THR A 146 -8.81 30.62 -1.65
C THR A 146 -9.18 30.62 -3.13
N ASP A 147 -8.19 30.62 -4.02
CA ASP A 147 -8.40 30.62 -5.47
C ASP A 147 -8.92 29.26 -5.96
N GLU A 148 -10.09 29.29 -6.60
CA GLU A 148 -10.78 28.07 -7.07
C GLU A 148 -9.99 27.30 -8.13
N PHE A 149 -9.22 27.99 -8.98
CA PHE A 149 -8.40 27.32 -9.98
C PHE A 149 -7.22 26.57 -9.33
N ARG A 150 -6.51 27.21 -8.39
CA ARG A 150 -5.43 26.58 -7.63
C ARG A 150 -5.90 25.45 -6.73
N LYS A 151 -7.08 25.57 -6.11
CA LYS A 151 -7.71 24.46 -5.37
C LYS A 151 -7.88 23.23 -6.26
N LYS A 152 -8.37 23.38 -7.49
CA LYS A 152 -8.51 22.27 -8.45
C LYS A 152 -7.16 21.63 -8.80
N VAL A 153 -6.11 22.43 -8.94
CA VAL A 153 -4.75 21.90 -9.17
C VAL A 153 -4.26 21.10 -7.96
N LEU A 154 -4.48 21.60 -6.73
CA LEU A 154 -4.11 20.92 -5.49
C LEU A 154 -4.93 19.65 -5.25
N ASP A 155 -6.21 19.65 -5.64
CA ASP A 155 -7.04 18.45 -5.61
C ASP A 155 -6.51 17.39 -6.60
N GLY A 156 -6.18 17.81 -7.82
CA GLY A 156 -5.51 16.94 -8.80
C GLY A 156 -4.20 16.34 -8.25
N ARG A 157 -3.42 17.13 -7.49
CA ARG A 157 -2.19 16.66 -6.84
C ARG A 157 -2.47 15.63 -5.73
N GLN A 158 -3.43 15.88 -4.84
CA GLN A 158 -3.72 14.92 -3.76
C GLN A 158 -4.32 13.61 -4.30
N LEU A 159 -5.12 13.68 -5.37
CA LEU A 159 -5.65 12.50 -6.06
C LEU A 159 -4.53 11.69 -6.71
N ALA A 160 -3.59 12.35 -7.39
CA ALA A 160 -2.43 11.67 -7.98
C ALA A 160 -1.60 10.92 -6.92
N LEU A 161 -1.37 11.56 -5.77
CA LEU A 161 -0.67 10.95 -4.63
C LEU A 161 -1.46 9.77 -4.03
N LYS A 162 -2.79 9.89 -3.91
CA LYS A 162 -3.67 8.81 -3.45
C LYS A 162 -3.57 7.59 -4.37
N ILE A 163 -3.72 7.81 -5.67
CA ILE A 163 -3.67 6.76 -6.68
C ILE A 163 -2.30 6.09 -6.63
N SER A 164 -1.22 6.88 -6.67
CA SER A 164 0.15 6.35 -6.60
C SER A 164 0.37 5.46 -5.38
N ALA A 165 -0.10 5.86 -4.19
CA ALA A 165 0.05 5.06 -2.97
C ALA A 165 -0.72 3.73 -3.05
N ASN A 166 -1.94 3.73 -3.59
CA ASN A 166 -2.73 2.51 -3.77
C ASN A 166 -2.12 1.58 -4.83
N SER A 167 -1.53 2.16 -5.89
CA SER A 167 -0.86 1.40 -6.95
C SER A 167 0.39 0.67 -6.45
N VAL A 168 1.05 1.13 -5.37
CA VAL A 168 2.19 0.41 -4.77
C VAL A 168 1.77 -0.99 -4.29
N TYR A 169 0.64 -1.10 -3.59
CA TYR A 169 0.09 -2.41 -3.23
C TYR A 169 -0.35 -3.20 -4.48
N GLY A 170 -1.08 -2.57 -5.40
CA GLY A 170 -1.52 -3.25 -6.62
C GLY A 170 -0.37 -3.81 -7.45
N PHE A 171 0.79 -3.16 -7.42
CA PHE A 171 2.00 -3.61 -8.10
C PHE A 171 2.58 -4.90 -7.50
N THR A 172 2.51 -5.11 -6.18
CA THR A 172 2.97 -6.36 -5.56
C THR A 172 2.07 -7.55 -5.93
N GLY A 173 0.77 -7.31 -6.09
CA GLY A 173 -0.21 -8.35 -6.46
C GLY A 173 -0.32 -8.62 -7.97
N ALA A 174 0.29 -7.80 -8.83
CA ALA A 174 0.16 -7.94 -10.27
C ALA A 174 1.03 -9.11 -10.79
N GLN A 175 0.42 -10.28 -10.97
CA GLN A 175 1.06 -11.49 -11.51
C GLN A 175 1.60 -11.25 -12.93
N VAL A 176 0.82 -10.58 -13.79
CA VAL A 176 1.28 -10.07 -15.08
C VAL A 176 2.01 -8.74 -14.84
N GLY A 177 3.28 -8.84 -14.46
CA GLY A 177 4.07 -7.68 -14.05
C GLY A 177 5.56 -7.96 -13.94
N LYS A 178 6.33 -6.93 -13.61
CA LYS A 178 7.81 -7.01 -13.55
C LYS A 178 8.35 -7.54 -12.21
N LEU A 179 7.58 -7.43 -11.14
CA LEU A 179 8.03 -7.80 -9.79
C LEU A 179 6.85 -8.27 -8.91
N PRO A 180 6.12 -9.33 -9.31
CA PRO A 180 5.07 -9.90 -8.47
C PRO A 180 5.64 -10.43 -7.14
N CYS A 181 4.91 -10.22 -6.05
CA CYS A 181 5.16 -10.81 -4.75
C CYS A 181 3.82 -10.98 -4.03
N LEU A 182 3.23 -12.15 -4.19
CA LEU A 182 1.91 -12.48 -3.66
C LEU A 182 1.93 -12.55 -2.14
N GLU A 183 3.09 -12.87 -1.54
CA GLU A 183 3.29 -12.94 -0.10
C GLU A 183 2.94 -11.60 0.57
N ILE A 184 3.39 -10.48 -0.03
CA ILE A 184 3.05 -9.15 0.47
C ILE A 184 1.54 -8.91 0.32
N SER A 185 0.98 -9.20 -0.85
CA SER A 185 -0.42 -8.92 -1.12
C SER A 185 -1.38 -9.73 -0.24
N GLN A 186 -1.08 -11.02 -0.05
CA GLN A 186 -1.79 -11.91 0.86
C GLN A 186 -1.70 -11.43 2.31
N SER A 187 -0.51 -11.01 2.76
CA SER A 187 -0.33 -10.48 4.11
C SER A 187 -1.15 -9.19 4.32
N VAL A 188 -1.14 -8.28 3.34
CA VAL A 188 -1.93 -7.04 3.41
C VAL A 188 -3.43 -7.33 3.48
N THR A 189 -3.95 -8.22 2.62
CA THR A 189 -5.38 -8.56 2.65
C THR A 189 -5.76 -9.30 3.93
N SER A 190 -4.89 -10.17 4.44
CA SER A 190 -5.15 -10.90 5.69
C SER A 190 -5.24 -9.97 6.90
N PHE A 191 -4.31 -9.02 7.05
CA PHE A 191 -4.43 -7.97 8.07
C PHE A 191 -5.70 -7.14 7.88
N GLY A 192 -6.05 -6.79 6.64
CA GLY A 192 -7.29 -6.06 6.35
C GLY A 192 -8.55 -6.77 6.84
N ARG A 193 -8.61 -8.10 6.67
CA ARG A 193 -9.71 -8.94 7.17
C ARG A 193 -9.75 -9.00 8.69
N GLU A 194 -8.61 -9.16 9.36
CA GLU A 194 -8.55 -9.17 10.82
C GLU A 194 -8.98 -7.81 11.40
N MET A 195 -8.53 -6.71 10.79
CA MET A 195 -8.86 -5.35 11.22
C MET A 195 -10.36 -5.06 11.13
N ILE A 196 -11.02 -5.42 10.02
CA ILE A 196 -12.46 -5.14 9.86
C ILE A 196 -13.31 -5.96 10.84
N GLU A 197 -12.99 -7.24 11.07
CA GLU A 197 -13.69 -8.07 12.04
C GLU A 197 -13.47 -7.57 13.48
N LYS A 198 -12.24 -7.17 13.80
CA LYS A 198 -11.93 -6.58 15.11
C LYS A 198 -12.67 -5.27 15.33
N THR A 199 -12.74 -4.40 14.32
CA THR A 199 -13.49 -3.13 14.41
C THR A 199 -14.98 -3.38 14.58
N LYS A 200 -15.55 -4.32 13.83
CA LYS A 200 -16.95 -4.73 13.99
C LYS A 200 -17.23 -5.19 15.42
N ALA A 201 -16.46 -6.16 15.91
CA ALA A 201 -16.64 -6.71 17.25
C ALA A 201 -16.50 -5.65 18.36
N LEU A 202 -15.54 -4.71 18.23
CA LEU A 202 -15.37 -3.62 19.19
C LEU A 202 -16.58 -2.68 19.22
N VAL A 203 -17.06 -2.25 18.05
CA VAL A 203 -18.20 -1.32 17.97
C VAL A 203 -19.47 -1.99 18.49
N GLU A 204 -19.70 -3.25 18.13
CA GLU A 204 -20.86 -4.01 18.60
C GLU A 204 -20.80 -4.25 20.12
N ASN A 205 -19.64 -4.58 20.70
CA ASN A 205 -19.54 -4.89 22.13
C ASN A 205 -19.57 -3.67 23.07
N GLU A 206 -19.11 -2.50 22.63
CA GLU A 206 -19.02 -1.30 23.49
C GLU A 206 -20.33 -0.50 23.54
N TYR A 207 -21.10 -0.51 22.45
CA TYR A 207 -22.24 0.39 22.27
C TYR A 207 -23.57 -0.31 21.92
N THR A 208 -23.59 -1.64 21.91
CA THR A 208 -24.84 -2.44 21.78
C THR A 208 -25.14 -3.14 23.10
#